data_AF-A0A1E5QW57-F1
#
_entry.id   AF-A0A1E5QW57-F1
#
_cell.length_a   1.000
_cell.length_b   1.000
_cell.length_c   1.000
_cell.angle_alpha   90.00
_cell.angle_beta   90.00
_cell.angle_gamma   90.00
#
_symmetry.space_group_name_H-M   'P 1'
#
loop_
_entity.id
_entity.type
_entity.pdbx_description
1 polymer ?
#
loop_
_entity_poly.entity_id
_entity_poly.type
_entity_poly.pdbx_seq_one_letter_code
_entity_poly.pdbx_strand_id
1 'polypeptide(L)'
;MSGPALGRPKKNVTKEEKKQAREDEKIRSRIEGKFGEGKRRYGLNLIKTKLKETSETKVAIAILAMNLMSLIRKILKEIFYLFLQKQLKSPLYDNLYFCFHSISLRFAYL
;
A
#
# COMPACT_ATOMS: atom_id res chain seq x y z
N MET A 1 -0.28 -15.02 -10.33
CA MET A 1 -0.67 -13.60 -10.50
C MET A 1 -0.75 -13.30 -11.99
N SER A 2 -1.89 -13.58 -12.60
CA SER A 2 -2.11 -13.28 -14.02
C SER A 2 -3.35 -12.42 -14.12
N GLY A 3 -3.28 -11.30 -14.84
CA GLY A 3 -4.46 -10.50 -15.13
C GLY A 3 -5.51 -11.30 -15.91
N PRO A 4 -6.77 -10.85 -15.94
CA PRO A 4 -7.79 -11.48 -16.77
C PRO A 4 -7.28 -11.59 -18.22
N ALA A 5 -7.58 -12.71 -18.87
CA ALA A 5 -7.16 -12.95 -20.25
C ALA A 5 -7.57 -11.78 -21.15
N LEU A 6 -6.64 -11.33 -22.00
CA LEU A 6 -6.93 -10.28 -22.97
C LEU A 6 -7.99 -10.78 -23.97
N GLY A 7 -8.97 -9.93 -24.28
CA GLY A 7 -10.05 -10.26 -25.21
C GLY A 7 -11.35 -10.70 -24.51
N ARG A 8 -12.15 -11.52 -25.21
CA ARG A 8 -13.50 -11.85 -24.75
C ARG A 8 -13.46 -12.74 -23.50
N PRO A 9 -14.12 -12.35 -22.40
CA PRO A 9 -14.17 -13.18 -21.20
C PRO A 9 -14.88 -14.51 -21.46
N LYS A 10 -14.39 -15.58 -20.81
CA LYS A 10 -14.99 -16.92 -20.90
C LYS A 10 -16.44 -16.88 -20.39
N LYS A 11 -17.34 -17.57 -21.08
CA LYS A 11 -18.79 -17.60 -20.75
C LYS A 11 -19.06 -18.27 -19.40
N ASN A 12 -18.30 -19.31 -19.06
CA ASN A 12 -18.38 -20.04 -17.81
C ASN A 12 -17.08 -19.82 -17.03
N VAL A 13 -17.13 -18.98 -15.99
CA VAL A 13 -16.02 -18.77 -15.05
C VAL A 13 -16.45 -19.35 -13.71
N THR A 14 -15.62 -20.21 -13.13
CA THR A 14 -15.91 -20.86 -11.85
C THR A 14 -15.90 -19.83 -10.71
N LYS A 15 -16.50 -20.17 -9.56
CA LYS A 15 -16.54 -19.26 -8.40
C LYS A 15 -15.13 -19.03 -7.86
N GLU A 16 -14.29 -20.06 -7.94
CA GLU A 16 -12.90 -20.10 -7.49
C GLU A 16 -12.04 -19.18 -8.37
N GLU A 17 -12.18 -19.27 -9.70
CA GLU A 17 -11.50 -18.38 -10.65
C GLU A 17 -11.88 -16.91 -10.42
N LYS A 18 -13.17 -16.62 -10.16
CA LYS A 18 -13.62 -15.26 -9.82
C LYS A 18 -13.02 -14.77 -8.51
N LYS A 19 -12.90 -15.63 -7.49
CA LYS A 19 -12.30 -15.27 -6.21
C LYS A 19 -10.81 -14.98 -6.38
N GLN A 20 -10.08 -15.82 -7.11
CA GLN A 20 -8.67 -15.61 -7.39
C GLN A 20 -8.44 -14.29 -8.15
N ALA A 21 -9.22 -14.05 -9.21
CA ALA A 21 -9.10 -12.82 -10.01
C ALA A 21 -9.35 -11.57 -9.15
N ARG A 22 -10.29 -11.61 -8.21
CA ARG A 22 -10.54 -10.51 -7.27
C ARG A 22 -9.37 -10.26 -6.32
N GLU A 23 -8.75 -11.32 -5.79
CA GLU A 23 -7.58 -11.15 -4.92
C GLU A 23 -6.35 -10.65 -5.70
N ASP A 24 -6.12 -11.17 -6.91
CA ASP A 24 -5.07 -10.68 -7.82
C ASP A 24 -5.28 -9.20 -8.17
N GLU A 25 -6.52 -8.78 -8.43
CA GLU A 25 -6.86 -7.39 -8.73
C GLU A 25 -6.66 -6.45 -7.53
N LYS A 26 -7.00 -6.87 -6.31
CA LYS A 26 -6.72 -6.10 -5.09
C LYS A 26 -5.22 -5.87 -4.89
N ILE A 27 -4.42 -6.91 -5.11
CA ILE A 27 -2.96 -6.82 -5.00
C ILE A 27 -2.41 -5.87 -6.06
N ARG A 28 -2.85 -6.00 -7.32
CA ARG A 28 -2.44 -5.11 -8.40
C ARG A 28 -2.80 -3.64 -8.12
N SER A 29 -4.05 -3.38 -7.73
CA SER A 29 -4.53 -2.03 -7.39
C SER A 29 -3.69 -1.38 -6.29
N ARG A 30 -3.32 -2.15 -5.26
CA ARG A 30 -2.43 -1.69 -4.17
C ARG A 30 -1.03 -1.36 -4.68
N ILE A 31 -0.46 -2.23 -5.53
CA ILE A 31 0.87 -2.03 -6.13
C ILE A 31 0.87 -0.79 -7.02
N GLU A 32 -0.09 -0.68 -7.95
CA GLU A 32 -0.24 0.46 -8.85
C GLU A 32 -0.43 1.77 -8.08
N GLY A 33 -1.20 1.75 -6.99
CA GLY A 33 -1.36 2.90 -6.10
C GLY A 33 -0.02 3.36 -5.50
N LYS A 34 0.84 2.42 -5.07
CA LYS A 34 2.17 2.74 -4.53
C LYS A 34 3.14 3.24 -5.59
N PHE A 35 3.14 2.66 -6.78
CA PHE A 35 3.90 3.20 -7.91
C PHE A 35 3.42 4.60 -8.31
N GLY A 36 2.11 4.83 -8.30
CA GLY A 36 1.52 6.16 -8.52
C GLY A 36 1.97 7.17 -7.47
N GLU A 37 1.98 6.78 -6.19
CA GLU A 37 2.52 7.59 -5.09
C GLU A 37 3.99 7.94 -5.33
N GLY A 38 4.83 6.96 -5.65
CA GLY A 38 6.25 7.17 -5.94
C GLY A 38 6.49 8.13 -7.11
N LYS A 39 5.70 7.98 -8.18
CA LYS A 39 5.76 8.87 -9.35
C LYS A 39 5.32 10.30 -9.05
N ARG A 40 4.23 10.48 -8.29
CA ARG A 40 3.62 11.80 -8.03
C ARG A 40 4.23 12.55 -6.84
N ARG A 41 4.51 11.86 -5.73
CA ARG A 41 5.01 12.48 -4.48
C ARG A 41 6.53 12.43 -4.34
N TYR A 42 7.16 11.40 -4.91
CA TYR A 42 8.61 11.18 -4.76
C TYR A 42 9.40 11.39 -6.06
N GLY A 43 8.73 11.89 -7.11
CA GLY A 43 9.40 12.35 -8.33
C GLY A 43 10.01 11.24 -9.18
N LEU A 44 9.59 9.97 -9.03
CA LEU A 44 10.13 8.88 -9.84
C LEU A 44 9.93 9.07 -11.36
N ASN A 45 8.91 9.85 -11.78
CA ASN A 45 8.70 10.21 -13.19
C ASN A 45 9.56 11.39 -13.67
N LEU A 46 10.32 12.04 -12.79
CA LEU A 46 11.09 13.26 -13.07
C LEU A 46 12.61 13.02 -13.04
N ILE A 47 13.04 11.76 -13.08
CA ILE A 47 14.45 11.39 -13.10
C ILE A 47 15.00 11.62 -14.52
N LYS A 48 15.71 12.73 -14.71
CA LYS A 48 16.33 13.15 -15.98
C LYS A 48 17.86 13.23 -15.90
N THR A 49 18.47 12.46 -15.00
CA THR A 49 19.92 12.44 -14.79
C THR A 49 20.63 11.79 -15.97
N LYS A 50 21.78 12.33 -16.38
CA LYS A 50 22.52 11.87 -17.56
C LYS A 50 23.27 10.56 -17.35
N LEU A 51 23.77 10.32 -16.13
CA LEU A 51 24.54 9.12 -15.79
C LEU A 51 23.66 8.06 -15.12
N LYS A 52 23.91 6.80 -15.46
CA LYS A 52 23.24 5.62 -14.89
C LYS A 52 23.32 5.59 -13.37
N GLU A 53 24.51 5.72 -12.81
CA GLU A 53 24.75 5.67 -11.36
C GLU A 53 23.92 6.72 -10.61
N THR A 54 23.84 7.94 -11.14
CA THR A 54 23.04 9.02 -10.54
C THR A 54 21.55 8.74 -10.64
N SER A 55 21.07 8.15 -11.75
CA SER A 55 19.66 7.75 -11.87
C SER A 55 19.29 6.67 -10.87
N GLU A 56 20.14 5.66 -10.70
CA GLU A 56 19.94 4.56 -9.76
C GLU A 56 19.93 5.09 -8.32
N THR A 57 20.87 5.98 -7.98
CA THR A 57 20.92 6.62 -6.66
C THR A 57 19.66 7.43 -6.38
N LYS A 58 19.14 8.19 -7.35
CA LYS A 58 17.88 8.92 -7.20
C LYS A 58 16.69 8.00 -6.98
N VAL A 59 16.60 6.90 -7.72
CA VAL A 59 15.54 5.89 -7.50
C VAL A 59 15.65 5.30 -6.10
N ALA A 60 16.86 4.91 -5.68
CA ALA A 60 17.09 4.29 -4.38
C ALA A 60 16.70 5.22 -3.21
N ILE A 61 17.12 6.49 -3.26
CA ILE A 61 16.76 7.49 -2.24
C ILE A 61 15.26 7.73 -2.22
N ALA A 62 14.59 7.80 -3.38
CA ALA A 62 13.14 7.98 -3.44
C ALA A 62 12.40 6.81 -2.78
N ILE A 63 12.81 5.56 -3.06
CA ILE A 63 12.23 4.36 -2.42
C ILE A 63 12.51 4.35 -0.92
N LEU A 64 13.72 4.70 -0.49
CA LEU A 64 14.08 4.83 0.92
C LEU A 64 13.18 5.85 1.64
N ALA A 65 13.01 7.04 1.06
CA ALA A 65 12.15 8.09 1.60
C ALA A 65 10.67 7.67 1.65
N MET A 66 10.18 6.93 0.65
CA MET A 66 8.84 6.33 0.65
C MET A 66 8.64 5.40 1.85
N ASN A 67 9.58 4.49 2.06
CA ASN A 67 9.51 3.51 3.14
C ASN A 67 9.62 4.17 4.51
N LEU A 68 10.53 5.14 4.66
CA LEU A 68 10.70 5.89 5.90
C LEU A 68 9.44 6.67 6.28
N MET A 69 8.82 7.37 5.32
CA MET A 69 7.57 8.08 5.57
C MET A 69 6.43 7.14 5.97
N SER A 70 6.38 5.94 5.38
CA SER A 70 5.42 4.90 5.77
C SER A 70 5.62 4.49 7.23
N LEU A 71 6.87 4.26 7.65
CA LEU A 71 7.22 3.91 9.02
C LEU A 71 6.85 5.03 10.01
N ILE A 72 7.24 6.28 9.72
CA ILE A 72 6.93 7.44 10.56
C ILE A 72 5.42 7.59 10.73
N ARG A 73 4.64 7.48 9.65
CA ARG A 73 3.17 7.53 9.73
C ARG A 73 2.60 6.43 10.60
N LYS A 74 3.17 5.21 10.59
CA LYS A 74 2.74 4.13 11.49
C LYS A 74 3.01 4.51 12.95
N ILE A 75 4.25 4.91 13.26
CA ILE A 75 4.64 5.30 14.62
C ILE A 75 3.77 6.44 15.15
N LEU A 76 3.55 7.49 14.34
CA LEU A 76 2.72 8.63 14.74
C LEU A 76 1.26 8.23 14.98
N LYS A 77 0.71 7.29 14.20
CA LYS A 77 -0.63 6.75 14.42
C LYS A 77 -0.72 5.99 15.74
N GLU A 78 0.27 5.16 16.07
CA GLU A 78 0.32 4.44 17.35
C GLU A 78 0.43 5.40 18.54
N ILE A 79 1.30 6.42 18.44
CA ILE A 79 1.43 7.45 19.49
C ILE A 79 0.11 8.21 19.67
N PHE A 80 -0.51 8.64 18.57
CA PHE A 80 -1.79 9.34 18.60
C PHE A 80 -2.90 8.47 19.19
N TYR A 81 -2.90 7.17 18.88
CA TYR A 81 -3.83 6.21 19.47
C TYR A 81 -3.65 6.11 21.00
N LEU A 82 -2.42 5.91 21.47
CA LEU A 82 -2.12 5.86 22.91
C LEU A 82 -2.55 7.16 23.62
N PHE A 83 -2.40 8.30 22.95
CA PHE A 83 -2.88 9.59 23.46
C PHE A 83 -4.40 9.63 23.57
N LEU A 84 -5.13 9.24 22.51
CA LEU A 84 -6.61 9.21 22.52
C LEU A 84 -7.17 8.22 23.55
N GLN A 85 -6.56 7.04 23.68
CA GLN A 85 -6.97 6.03 24.65
C GLN A 85 -6.91 6.56 26.08
N LYS A 86 -5.91 7.39 26.41
CA LYS A 86 -5.82 8.04 27.73
C LYS A 86 -6.93 9.07 27.98
N GLN A 87 -7.43 9.72 26.93
CA GLN A 87 -8.45 10.76 27.02
C GLN A 87 -9.88 10.20 27.00
N LEU A 88 -10.12 9.12 26.26
CA LEU A 88 -11.44 8.53 26.02
C LEU A 88 -11.56 7.17 26.72
N LYS A 89 -11.87 7.16 28.04
CA LYS A 89 -12.19 5.93 28.78
C LYS A 89 -13.53 5.32 28.30
N SER A 90 -13.58 4.62 27.16
CA SER A 90 -14.81 3.93 26.73
C SER A 90 -14.56 2.62 25.96
N PRO A 91 -15.40 1.57 26.18
CA PRO A 91 -15.25 0.24 25.56
C PRO A 91 -15.61 0.20 24.05
N LEU A 92 -16.05 1.32 23.48
CA LEU A 92 -16.34 1.44 22.04
C LEU A 92 -15.06 1.51 21.19
N TYR A 93 -13.90 1.76 21.80
CA TYR A 93 -12.62 1.98 21.13
C TYR A 93 -11.78 0.70 20.89
N ASP A 94 -11.92 -0.35 21.70
CA ASP A 94 -11.16 -1.60 21.51
C ASP A 94 -11.54 -2.34 20.20
N ASN A 95 -12.81 -2.23 19.79
CA ASN A 95 -13.28 -2.71 18.49
C ASN A 95 -12.70 -1.91 17.31
N LEU A 96 -12.45 -0.62 17.52
CA LEU A 96 -11.79 0.23 16.54
C LEU A 96 -10.31 -0.16 16.39
N TYR A 97 -9.64 -0.59 17.47
CA TYR A 97 -8.27 -1.08 17.45
C TYR A 97 -8.12 -2.39 16.68
N PHE A 98 -9.01 -3.37 16.87
CA PHE A 98 -9.02 -4.58 16.05
C PHE A 98 -9.25 -4.25 14.57
N CYS A 99 -10.14 -3.29 14.27
CA CYS A 99 -10.41 -2.84 12.91
C CYS A 99 -9.19 -2.16 12.29
N PHE A 100 -8.55 -1.21 12.98
CA PHE A 100 -7.37 -0.51 12.48
C PHE A 100 -6.13 -1.41 12.42
N HIS A 101 -5.94 -2.32 13.36
CA HIS A 101 -4.85 -3.29 13.33
C HIS A 101 -5.03 -4.29 12.17
N SER A 102 -6.25 -4.81 11.96
CA SER A 102 -6.56 -5.69 10.82
C SER A 102 -6.42 -4.99 9.46
N ILE A 103 -6.80 -3.71 9.38
CA ILE A 103 -6.62 -2.87 8.18
C ILE A 103 -5.13 -2.56 7.98
N SER A 104 -4.40 -2.19 9.04
CA SER A 104 -2.97 -1.88 9.00
C SER A 104 -2.14 -3.10 8.64
N LEU A 105 -2.43 -4.30 9.18
CA LEU A 105 -1.80 -5.57 8.80
C LEU A 105 -2.07 -5.90 7.33
N ARG A 106 -3.29 -5.67 6.82
CA ARG A 106 -3.60 -5.76 5.37
C ARG A 106 -2.76 -4.81 4.50
N PHE A 107 -2.28 -3.70 5.06
CA PHE A 107 -1.43 -2.72 4.40
C PHE A 107 0.06 -2.78 4.82
N ALA A 108 0.45 -3.66 5.75
CA ALA A 108 1.79 -3.74 6.31
C ALA A 108 2.59 -4.96 5.84
N TYR A 109 1.93 -6.04 5.41
CA TYR A 109 2.60 -7.24 4.89
C TYR A 109 2.69 -7.23 3.36
N LEU A 110 3.29 -6.18 2.78
CA LEU A 110 3.85 -6.07 1.42
C LEU A 110 4.40 -4.66 1.27
#